data_AF-A0A481ZJ32-F1
#
_entry.id   AF-A0A481ZJ32-F1
#
_cell.length_a   1.000
_cell.length_b   1.000
_cell.length_c   1.000
_cell.angle_alpha   90.00
_cell.angle_beta   90.00
_cell.angle_gamma   90.00
#
_symmetry.space_group_name_H-M   'P 1'
#
loop_
_entity.id
_entity.type
_entity.pdbx_description
1 polymer ?
#
loop_
_entity_poly.entity_id
_entity_poly.type
_entity_poly.pdbx_seq_one_letter_code
_entity_poly.pdbx_strand_id
1 'polypeptide(L)'
;MIRREGKYTNDWGINPRFGIKLHKKDKNLLESIKTGLGDVGSIVDNTDKAVQYRVGSKKDLKLIIEHFDKHPLITQKFADYQLFKQAFELILSKEHLTDNGLKKLVAIKASMNKGLPETLKNYFPNMFPVTRPIVTNQEITANWLSGFTSAEGSFMIYVTESNECKIGYSSYLKFTITQHTRDKALLEKIVKYLDCGRVEKHDENSYVFIVSKFSDINEKVIPFFNKYPIIGIKSEDFKYFCKAAELISNKKHLVSEGLDKIKELKTRMNKGRLAINTEVNSGVKAWTSYYSYSTISKPQMHDVIGIKALDFVDFCKAAEIVKTKKHLRLEGLNRIKELKSIMIKGKVAINTEISSNINPSLLSNKKGYHTFARKTKS
;
A
#
# COMPACT_ATOMS: atom_id res chain seq x y z
N MET A 1 9.84 -14.38 20.35
CA MET A 1 9.14 -15.68 20.43
C MET A 1 9.86 -16.52 21.47
N ILE A 2 9.12 -17.15 22.36
CA ILE A 2 9.64 -18.11 23.34
C ILE A 2 8.97 -19.44 22.97
N ARG A 3 9.75 -20.45 22.61
CA ARG A 3 9.24 -21.76 22.16
C ARG A 3 10.06 -22.86 22.80
N ARG A 4 9.46 -24.03 22.97
CA ARG A 4 10.19 -25.22 23.39
C ARG A 4 10.91 -25.83 22.18
N GLU A 5 12.20 -26.12 22.31
CA GLU A 5 13.04 -26.66 21.23
C GLU A 5 13.45 -28.13 21.44
N GLY A 6 13.06 -28.75 22.57
CA GLY A 6 13.37 -30.15 22.86
C GLY A 6 12.38 -30.84 23.82
N LYS A 7 12.63 -32.13 24.09
CA LYS A 7 11.81 -32.97 24.99
C LYS A 7 12.13 -32.73 26.48
N TYR A 8 13.27 -32.12 26.82
CA TYR A 8 13.70 -31.86 28.21
C TYR A 8 13.23 -30.48 28.71
N THR A 9 13.44 -30.20 30.00
CA THR A 9 12.89 -29.03 30.71
C THR A 9 13.61 -27.71 30.43
N ASN A 10 14.85 -27.76 29.95
CA ASN A 10 15.72 -26.59 29.78
C ASN A 10 15.87 -26.10 28.32
N ASP A 11 15.17 -26.72 27.36
CA ASP A 11 15.30 -26.40 25.94
C ASP A 11 14.28 -25.33 25.51
N TRP A 12 14.51 -24.08 25.92
CA TRP A 12 13.71 -22.92 25.48
C TRP A 12 14.44 -22.11 24.42
N GLY A 13 13.89 -22.09 23.21
CA GLY A 13 14.32 -21.21 22.13
C GLY A 13 13.79 -19.79 22.31
N ILE A 14 14.70 -18.82 22.43
CA ILE A 14 14.41 -17.40 22.52
C ILE A 14 14.77 -16.72 21.19
N ASN A 15 13.76 -16.26 20.45
CA ASN A 15 13.94 -15.61 19.15
C ASN A 15 13.34 -14.20 19.16
N PRO A 16 14.09 -13.16 19.53
CA PRO A 16 13.65 -11.77 19.40
C PRO A 16 13.55 -11.42 17.92
N ARG A 17 12.48 -10.73 17.53
CA ARG A 17 12.27 -10.36 16.12
C ARG A 17 11.53 -9.05 16.01
N PHE A 18 12.08 -8.15 15.20
CA PHE A 18 11.37 -7.02 14.64
C PHE A 18 10.83 -7.40 13.26
N GLY A 19 9.63 -6.91 12.90
CA GLY A 19 9.14 -7.13 11.56
C GLY A 19 7.96 -6.26 11.16
N ILE A 20 7.89 -5.97 9.87
CA ILE A 20 6.83 -5.20 9.22
C ILE A 20 6.24 -6.08 8.12
N LYS A 21 4.94 -6.33 8.18
CA LYS A 21 4.20 -7.09 7.16
C LYS A 21 3.34 -6.13 6.36
N LEU A 22 3.50 -6.13 5.04
CA LEU A 22 2.69 -5.32 4.12
C LEU A 22 2.11 -6.20 3.01
N HIS A 23 1.14 -5.66 2.27
CA HIS A 23 0.67 -6.27 1.03
C HIS A 23 1.79 -6.25 -0.02
N LYS A 24 1.85 -7.23 -0.92
CA LYS A 24 2.92 -7.35 -1.95
C LYS A 24 3.07 -6.12 -2.84
N LYS A 25 2.00 -5.35 -3.03
CA LYS A 25 2.00 -4.08 -3.77
C LYS A 25 2.93 -3.02 -3.17
N ASP A 26 3.26 -3.15 -1.88
CA ASP A 26 4.15 -2.27 -1.13
C ASP A 26 5.52 -2.94 -0.87
N LYS A 27 5.91 -3.96 -1.66
CA LYS A 27 7.24 -4.58 -1.51
C LYS A 27 8.38 -3.57 -1.65
N ASN A 28 8.30 -2.66 -2.62
CA ASN A 28 9.33 -1.64 -2.83
C ASN A 28 9.44 -0.67 -1.64
N LEU A 29 8.33 -0.45 -0.91
CA LEU A 29 8.37 0.32 0.33
C LEU A 29 9.16 -0.44 1.42
N LEU A 30 9.03 -1.76 1.52
CA LEU A 30 9.85 -2.55 2.45
C LEU A 30 11.34 -2.50 2.08
N GLU A 31 11.69 -2.54 0.78
CA GLU A 31 13.09 -2.37 0.35
C GLU A 31 13.62 -1.00 0.78
N SER A 32 12.83 0.06 0.60
CA SER A 32 13.20 1.42 1.03
C SER A 32 13.38 1.52 2.55
N ILE A 33 12.50 0.88 3.33
CA ILE A 33 12.62 0.82 4.80
C ILE A 33 13.88 0.05 5.20
N LYS A 34 14.17 -1.07 4.55
CA LYS A 34 15.37 -1.88 4.81
C LYS A 34 16.64 -1.04 4.59
N THR A 35 16.74 -0.34 3.47
CA THR A 35 17.87 0.57 3.19
C THR A 35 17.95 1.70 4.20
N GLY A 36 16.81 2.33 4.55
CA GLY A 36 16.76 3.38 5.57
C GLY A 36 17.16 2.92 6.99
N LEU A 37 17.11 1.62 7.27
CA LEU A 37 17.53 1.00 8.52
C LEU A 37 18.94 0.37 8.44
N GLY A 38 19.74 0.74 7.43
CA GLY A 38 21.13 0.30 7.29
C GLY A 38 21.29 -1.07 6.64
N ASP A 39 20.36 -1.43 5.75
CA ASP A 39 20.36 -2.68 4.97
C ASP A 39 20.34 -3.98 5.80
N VAL A 40 19.86 -3.89 7.05
CA VAL A 40 19.76 -5.03 7.96
C VAL A 40 18.54 -5.92 7.72
N GLY A 41 18.63 -7.19 8.10
CA GLY A 41 17.54 -8.15 8.00
C GLY A 41 17.21 -8.58 6.56
N SER A 42 16.01 -9.13 6.38
CA SER A 42 15.58 -9.74 5.11
C SER A 42 14.12 -9.47 4.80
N ILE A 43 13.78 -9.43 3.52
CA ILE A 43 12.42 -9.36 3.02
C ILE A 43 12.06 -10.73 2.45
N VAL A 44 10.97 -11.31 2.95
CA VAL A 44 10.52 -12.65 2.55
C VAL A 44 9.05 -12.65 2.20
N ASP A 45 8.66 -13.52 1.27
CA ASP A 45 7.27 -13.82 1.04
C ASP A 45 6.66 -14.43 2.31
N ASN A 46 5.49 -13.93 2.69
CA ASN A 46 4.78 -14.39 3.90
C ASN A 46 3.50 -15.13 3.53
N THR A 47 2.75 -14.61 2.57
CA THR A 47 1.61 -15.31 1.95
C THR A 47 1.58 -14.98 0.45
N ASP A 48 0.60 -15.53 -0.26
CA ASP A 48 0.29 -15.16 -1.66
C ASP A 48 0.15 -13.64 -1.87
N LYS A 49 -0.44 -12.92 -0.91
CA LYS A 49 -0.76 -11.48 -0.95
C LYS A 49 0.13 -10.60 -0.08
N ALA A 50 0.95 -11.17 0.80
CA ALA A 50 1.72 -10.40 1.77
C ALA A 50 3.20 -10.74 1.74
N VAL A 51 4.01 -9.72 2.00
CA VAL A 51 5.46 -9.77 2.14
C VAL A 51 5.83 -9.26 3.54
N GLN A 52 6.92 -9.75 4.11
CA GLN A 52 7.38 -9.35 5.43
C GLN A 52 8.86 -9.00 5.43
N TYR A 53 9.16 -7.79 5.92
CA TYR A 53 10.49 -7.41 6.36
C TYR A 53 10.70 -7.93 7.78
N ARG A 54 11.81 -8.62 8.04
CA ARG A 54 12.13 -9.22 9.34
C ARG A 54 13.60 -9.05 9.70
N VAL A 55 13.84 -8.71 10.97
CA VAL A 55 15.16 -8.59 11.58
C VAL A 55 15.19 -9.44 12.84
N GLY A 56 16.17 -10.34 12.95
CA GLY A 56 16.26 -11.27 14.10
C GLY A 56 17.68 -11.62 14.54
N SER A 57 18.72 -11.22 13.79
CA SER A 57 20.10 -11.43 14.25
C SER A 57 20.41 -10.45 15.38
N LYS A 58 21.23 -10.86 16.35
CA LYS A 58 21.65 -9.98 17.46
C LYS A 58 22.36 -8.71 16.95
N LYS A 59 23.21 -8.84 15.93
CA LYS A 59 23.91 -7.69 15.32
C LYS A 59 22.92 -6.67 14.76
N ASP A 60 21.96 -7.13 13.96
CA ASP A 60 21.03 -6.24 13.26
C ASP A 60 19.99 -5.63 14.22
N LEU A 61 19.52 -6.40 15.21
CA LEU A 61 18.58 -5.91 16.21
C LEU A 61 19.17 -4.77 17.06
N LYS A 62 20.49 -4.75 17.26
CA LYS A 62 21.16 -3.63 17.92
C LYS A 62 20.97 -2.33 17.13
N LEU A 63 21.13 -2.36 15.81
CA LEU A 63 20.91 -1.19 14.94
C LEU A 63 19.43 -0.75 14.94
N ILE A 64 18.49 -1.71 15.00
CA ILE A 64 17.06 -1.39 15.15
C ILE A 64 16.77 -0.69 16.48
N ILE A 65 17.37 -1.15 17.58
CA ILE A 65 17.20 -0.52 18.90
C ILE A 65 17.79 0.89 18.89
N GLU A 66 19.02 1.06 18.40
CA GLU A 66 19.69 2.36 18.27
C GLU A 66 18.84 3.36 17.47
N HIS A 67 18.22 2.91 16.37
CA HIS A 67 17.31 3.74 15.59
C HIS A 67 16.11 4.22 16.41
N PHE A 68 15.38 3.32 17.09
CA PHE A 68 14.18 3.68 17.85
C PHE A 68 14.48 4.37 19.19
N ASP A 69 15.70 4.29 19.70
CA ASP A 69 16.14 5.12 20.82
C ASP A 69 16.32 6.58 20.37
N LYS A 70 16.89 6.79 19.17
CA LYS A 70 17.07 8.11 18.57
C LYS A 70 15.77 8.69 18.00
N HIS A 71 14.88 7.82 17.51
CA HIS A 71 13.60 8.17 16.90
C HIS A 71 12.45 7.38 17.55
N PRO A 72 12.02 7.77 18.77
CA PRO A 72 11.04 7.01 19.55
C PRO A 72 9.68 6.88 18.86
N LEU A 73 9.04 5.73 19.07
CA LEU A 73 7.62 5.55 18.77
C LEU A 73 6.78 6.38 19.75
N ILE A 74 5.63 6.91 19.30
CA ILE A 74 4.74 7.70 20.15
C ILE A 74 3.36 7.08 20.39
N THR A 75 3.02 5.98 19.70
CA THR A 75 1.80 5.22 19.99
C THR A 75 2.00 4.34 21.23
N GLN A 76 0.95 3.68 21.71
CA GLN A 76 1.06 2.65 22.74
C GLN A 76 2.01 1.49 22.38
N LYS A 77 2.44 1.37 21.11
CA LYS A 77 3.49 0.44 20.68
C LYS A 77 4.87 0.78 21.27
N PHE A 78 5.10 2.02 21.72
CA PHE A 78 6.34 2.38 22.40
C PHE A 78 6.59 1.54 23.65
N ALA A 79 5.55 1.23 24.43
CA ALA A 79 5.68 0.35 25.57
C ALA A 79 6.08 -1.09 25.17
N ASP A 80 5.59 -1.60 24.02
CA ASP A 80 6.05 -2.89 23.48
C ASP A 80 7.52 -2.84 23.03
N TYR A 81 7.96 -1.71 22.48
CA TYR A 81 9.36 -1.48 22.13
C TYR A 81 10.26 -1.45 23.38
N GLN A 82 9.85 -0.75 24.43
CA GLN A 82 10.59 -0.71 25.70
C GLN A 82 10.73 -2.10 26.32
N LEU A 83 9.65 -2.88 26.37
CA LEU A 83 9.68 -4.27 26.82
C LEU A 83 10.54 -5.16 25.90
N PHE A 84 10.48 -4.95 24.58
CA PHE A 84 11.34 -5.64 23.63
C PHE A 84 12.83 -5.36 23.88
N LYS A 85 13.18 -4.09 24.13
CA LYS A 85 14.55 -3.67 24.47
C LYS A 85 15.02 -4.33 25.76
N GLN A 86 14.21 -4.31 26.83
CA GLN A 86 14.54 -5.00 28.10
C GLN A 86 14.77 -6.50 27.90
N ALA A 87 13.92 -7.18 27.12
CA ALA A 87 14.11 -8.58 26.78
C ALA A 87 15.42 -8.80 25.99
N PHE A 88 15.76 -7.89 25.09
CA PHE A 88 16.98 -7.98 24.30
C PHE A 88 18.24 -7.81 25.16
N GLU A 89 18.22 -6.95 26.18
CA GLU A 89 19.35 -6.80 27.13
C GLU A 89 19.66 -8.12 27.86
N LEU A 90 18.64 -8.87 28.30
CA LEU A 90 18.82 -10.21 28.89
C LEU A 90 19.42 -11.22 27.91
N ILE A 91 19.21 -11.00 26.60
CA ILE A 91 19.82 -11.80 25.54
C ILE A 91 21.27 -11.37 25.33
N LEU A 92 21.57 -10.08 25.39
CA LEU A 92 22.92 -9.55 25.28
C LEU A 92 23.82 -10.04 26.43
N SER A 93 23.31 -10.04 27.66
CA SER A 93 24.01 -10.49 28.88
C SER A 93 24.08 -12.01 29.04
N LYS A 94 23.45 -12.77 28.14
CA LYS A 94 23.26 -14.24 28.25
C LYS A 94 22.44 -14.71 29.46
N GLU A 95 21.84 -13.81 30.25
CA GLU A 95 20.98 -14.18 31.39
C GLU A 95 19.82 -15.07 30.99
N HIS A 96 19.29 -14.91 29.76
CA HIS A 96 18.22 -15.74 29.20
C HIS A 96 18.51 -17.25 29.20
N LEU A 97 19.77 -17.67 29.35
CA LEU A 97 20.17 -19.08 29.45
C LEU A 97 19.99 -19.67 30.86
N THR A 98 19.64 -18.84 31.84
CA THR A 98 19.37 -19.25 33.22
C THR A 98 17.86 -19.36 33.48
N ASP A 99 17.45 -20.21 34.42
CA ASP A 99 16.05 -20.32 34.82
C ASP A 99 15.46 -18.98 35.26
N ASN A 100 16.25 -18.17 36.00
CA ASN A 100 15.83 -16.86 36.45
C ASN A 100 15.65 -15.89 35.27
N GLY A 101 16.62 -15.83 34.34
CA GLY A 101 16.53 -14.98 33.16
C GLY A 101 15.41 -15.40 32.20
N LEU A 102 15.14 -16.70 32.07
CA LEU A 102 13.97 -17.20 31.35
C LEU A 102 12.66 -16.74 32.00
N LYS A 103 12.54 -16.84 33.33
CA LYS A 103 11.37 -16.34 34.07
C LYS A 103 11.18 -14.83 33.85
N LYS A 104 12.26 -14.04 33.91
CA LYS A 104 12.22 -12.59 33.58
C LYS A 104 11.72 -12.36 32.15
N LEU A 105 12.22 -13.08 31.15
CA LEU A 105 11.78 -12.97 29.76
C LEU A 105 10.31 -13.30 29.57
N VAL A 106 9.82 -14.34 30.25
CA VAL A 106 8.41 -14.72 30.21
C VAL A 106 7.54 -13.66 30.88
N ALA A 107 7.97 -13.09 32.01
CA ALA A 107 7.29 -11.96 32.67
C ALA A 107 7.20 -10.72 31.75
N ILE A 108 8.28 -10.38 31.05
CA ILE A 108 8.29 -9.30 30.05
C ILE A 108 7.33 -9.63 28.91
N LYS A 109 7.40 -10.85 28.37
CA LYS A 109 6.57 -11.29 27.24
C LYS A 109 5.08 -11.33 27.59
N ALA A 110 4.72 -11.50 28.86
CA ALA A 110 3.34 -11.44 29.34
C ALA A 110 2.72 -10.05 29.19
N SER A 111 3.54 -8.99 29.22
CA SER A 111 3.08 -7.60 29.07
C SER A 111 3.24 -7.03 27.66
N MET A 112 3.83 -7.82 26.75
CA MET A 112 4.07 -7.45 25.35
C MET A 112 2.98 -7.95 24.41
N ASN A 113 2.51 -7.07 23.52
CA ASN A 113 1.56 -7.34 22.46
C ASN A 113 0.28 -8.01 23.00
N LYS A 114 0.05 -9.29 22.66
CA LYS A 114 -1.09 -10.10 23.11
C LYS A 114 -0.82 -10.91 24.39
N GLY A 115 0.30 -10.68 25.07
CA GLY A 115 0.71 -11.45 26.25
C GLY A 115 1.11 -12.90 25.95
N LEU A 116 1.01 -13.77 26.95
CA LEU A 116 1.42 -15.18 26.83
C LEU A 116 0.35 -16.02 26.11
N PRO A 117 0.72 -16.85 25.11
CA PRO A 117 -0.16 -17.89 24.61
C PRO A 117 -0.41 -18.95 25.71
N GLU A 118 -1.53 -19.66 25.61
CA GLU A 118 -1.98 -20.63 26.62
C GLU A 118 -0.93 -21.70 26.92
N THR A 119 -0.21 -22.15 25.88
CA THR A 119 0.90 -23.09 26.02
C THR A 119 1.97 -22.59 26.99
N LEU A 120 2.34 -21.30 26.95
CA LEU A 120 3.31 -20.74 27.89
C LEU A 120 2.73 -20.54 29.29
N LYS A 121 1.45 -20.19 29.42
CA LYS A 121 0.81 -20.06 30.74
C LYS A 121 0.86 -21.38 31.51
N ASN A 122 0.65 -22.51 30.84
CA ASN A 122 0.69 -23.83 31.47
C ASN A 122 2.07 -24.18 32.04
N TYR A 123 3.16 -23.73 31.40
CA TYR A 123 4.52 -23.92 31.92
C TYR A 123 4.90 -22.89 33.00
N PHE A 124 4.25 -21.73 33.02
CA PHE A 124 4.52 -20.63 33.95
C PHE A 124 3.23 -20.12 34.61
N PRO A 125 2.51 -20.96 35.38
CA PRO A 125 1.16 -20.64 35.87
C PRO A 125 1.13 -19.50 36.90
N ASN A 126 2.18 -19.36 37.70
CA ASN A 126 2.29 -18.34 38.76
C ASN A 126 3.16 -17.15 38.32
N MET A 127 3.16 -16.83 37.03
CA MET A 127 3.96 -15.73 36.49
C MET A 127 3.30 -14.37 36.73
N PHE A 128 4.03 -13.45 37.35
CA PHE A 128 3.63 -12.05 37.46
C PHE A 128 4.17 -11.24 36.26
N PRO A 129 3.30 -10.65 35.42
CA PRO A 129 3.75 -9.83 34.30
C PRO A 129 4.51 -8.58 34.77
N VAL A 130 5.53 -8.17 34.01
CA VAL A 130 6.21 -6.89 34.27
C VAL A 130 5.24 -5.74 34.04
N THR A 131 5.25 -4.70 34.89
CA THR A 131 4.42 -3.51 34.68
C THR A 131 4.67 -2.91 33.29
N ARG A 132 3.60 -2.75 32.51
CA ARG A 132 3.71 -2.16 31.17
C ARG A 132 4.15 -0.69 31.29
N PRO A 133 5.21 -0.25 30.58
CA PRO A 133 5.65 1.13 30.60
C PRO A 133 4.54 2.11 30.20
N ILE A 134 4.44 3.23 30.91
CA ILE A 134 3.49 4.31 30.59
C ILE A 134 4.07 5.14 29.44
N VAL A 135 3.25 5.41 28.42
CA VAL A 135 3.63 6.28 27.29
C VAL A 135 3.21 7.72 27.61
N THR A 136 4.18 8.58 27.94
CA THR A 136 3.94 9.96 28.39
C THR A 136 4.26 11.02 27.32
N ASN A 137 5.34 10.85 26.57
CA ASN A 137 5.77 11.80 25.53
C ASN A 137 5.25 11.39 24.14
N GLN A 138 4.27 12.12 23.61
CA GLN A 138 3.74 11.89 22.27
C GLN A 138 3.80 13.16 21.44
N GLU A 139 5.02 13.61 21.14
CA GLU A 139 5.27 14.73 20.26
C GLU A 139 5.05 14.31 18.80
N ILE A 140 4.13 14.99 18.11
CA ILE A 140 3.86 14.75 16.69
C ILE A 140 4.80 15.65 15.89
N THR A 141 5.60 15.04 15.02
CA THR A 141 6.34 15.77 13.99
C THR A 141 5.70 15.56 12.63
N ALA A 142 5.98 16.45 11.68
CA ALA A 142 5.37 16.39 10.37
C ALA A 142 5.72 15.11 9.59
N ASN A 143 7.00 14.71 9.62
CA ASN A 143 7.46 13.47 8.99
C ASN A 143 6.87 12.23 9.67
N TRP A 144 6.72 12.26 11.00
CA TRP A 144 6.05 11.18 11.72
C TRP A 144 4.59 11.05 11.29
N LEU A 145 3.86 12.17 11.19
CA LEU A 145 2.45 12.15 10.79
C LEU A 145 2.26 11.69 9.34
N SER A 146 3.17 12.05 8.44
CA SER A 146 3.18 11.50 7.06
C SER A 146 3.39 9.98 7.05
N GLY A 147 4.41 9.47 7.76
CA GLY A 147 4.65 8.03 7.87
C GLY A 147 3.48 7.29 8.51
N PHE A 148 2.89 7.85 9.56
CA PHE A 148 1.74 7.28 10.25
C PHE A 148 0.49 7.25 9.37
N THR A 149 0.25 8.32 8.59
CA THR A 149 -0.84 8.37 7.61
C THR A 149 -0.62 7.41 6.45
N SER A 150 0.64 7.19 6.05
CA SER A 150 0.98 6.18 5.04
C SER A 150 0.63 4.76 5.51
N ALA A 151 0.71 4.48 6.81
CA ALA A 151 0.32 3.21 7.40
C ALA A 151 -1.20 3.09 7.65
N GLU A 152 -1.79 4.08 8.36
CA GLU A 152 -3.14 3.98 8.95
C GLU A 152 -4.17 4.94 8.31
N GLY A 153 -3.72 5.82 7.43
CA GLY A 153 -4.56 6.83 6.79
C GLY A 153 -5.39 6.30 5.62
N SER A 154 -6.47 7.01 5.30
CA SER A 154 -7.31 6.75 4.13
C SER A 154 -7.75 8.06 3.48
N PHE A 155 -7.57 8.13 2.16
CA PHE A 155 -8.06 9.22 1.32
C PHE A 155 -9.24 8.70 0.51
N MET A 156 -10.40 9.34 0.62
CA MET A 156 -11.65 8.81 0.07
C MET A 156 -12.38 9.87 -0.76
N ILE A 157 -12.87 9.44 -1.92
CA ILE A 157 -13.80 10.17 -2.77
C ILE A 157 -15.18 9.52 -2.63
N TYR A 158 -16.16 10.32 -2.23
CA TYR A 158 -17.56 9.91 -2.17
C TYR A 158 -18.35 10.55 -3.31
N VAL A 159 -19.28 9.77 -3.85
CA VAL A 159 -20.31 10.21 -4.80
C VAL A 159 -21.59 9.56 -4.32
N THR A 160 -22.58 10.37 -3.96
CA THR A 160 -23.85 9.92 -3.40
C THR A 160 -25.00 10.59 -4.13
N GLU A 161 -26.12 9.90 -4.26
CA GLU A 161 -27.35 10.51 -4.76
C GLU A 161 -27.76 11.68 -3.85
N SER A 162 -28.26 12.75 -4.46
CA SER A 162 -28.76 13.92 -3.74
C SER A 162 -29.84 14.61 -4.54
N ASN A 163 -31.02 14.75 -3.93
CA ASN A 163 -32.14 15.50 -4.49
C ASN A 163 -31.92 17.02 -4.47
N GLU A 164 -30.95 17.49 -3.68
CA GLU A 164 -30.60 18.91 -3.55
C GLU A 164 -29.64 19.37 -4.66
N CYS A 165 -28.99 18.43 -5.36
CA CYS A 165 -28.04 18.73 -6.42
C CYS A 165 -28.71 18.67 -7.80
N LYS A 166 -28.51 19.69 -8.63
CA LYS A 166 -29.09 19.78 -9.99
C LYS A 166 -28.81 18.56 -10.88
N ILE A 167 -27.65 17.92 -10.69
CA ILE A 167 -27.23 16.74 -11.44
C ILE A 167 -27.60 15.41 -10.76
N GLY A 168 -28.39 15.44 -9.68
CA GLY A 168 -28.84 14.27 -8.92
C GLY A 168 -27.80 13.62 -8.01
N TYR A 169 -26.57 14.16 -7.96
CA TYR A 169 -25.48 13.61 -7.18
C TYR A 169 -24.68 14.70 -6.46
N SER A 170 -24.22 14.38 -5.25
CA SER A 170 -23.23 15.12 -4.50
C SER A 170 -21.89 14.37 -4.52
N SER A 171 -20.79 15.11 -4.57
CA SER A 171 -19.44 14.56 -4.41
C SER A 171 -18.69 15.30 -3.31
N TYR A 172 -18.01 14.54 -2.47
CA TYR A 172 -17.26 15.08 -1.34
C TYR A 172 -16.06 14.22 -1.01
N LEU A 173 -15.13 14.81 -0.26
CA LEU A 173 -13.87 14.19 0.13
C LEU A 173 -13.88 13.89 1.62
N LYS A 174 -13.18 12.81 1.99
CA LYS A 174 -12.96 12.46 3.39
C LYS A 174 -11.53 11.96 3.57
N PHE A 175 -10.82 12.56 4.51
CA PHE A 175 -9.54 12.06 5.01
C PHE A 175 -9.75 11.46 6.39
N THR A 176 -9.22 10.27 6.64
CA THR A 176 -9.32 9.61 7.94
C THR A 176 -8.03 8.95 8.40
N ILE A 177 -7.85 8.84 9.72
CA ILE A 177 -6.84 7.96 10.34
C ILE A 177 -7.56 7.14 11.41
N THR A 178 -7.54 5.81 11.29
CA THR A 178 -8.19 4.91 12.24
C THR A 178 -7.15 4.30 13.18
N GLN A 179 -7.45 4.20 14.47
CA GLN A 179 -6.55 3.59 15.44
C GLN A 179 -7.30 2.96 16.61
N HIS A 180 -6.68 1.97 17.26
CA HIS A 180 -7.23 1.30 18.43
C HIS A 180 -7.58 2.29 19.57
N THR A 181 -8.61 1.99 20.37
CA THR A 181 -9.11 2.85 21.48
C THR A 181 -8.01 3.34 22.43
N ARG A 182 -7.04 2.49 22.74
CA ARG A 182 -5.84 2.80 23.56
C ARG A 182 -5.03 4.01 23.09
N ASP A 183 -5.16 4.42 21.83
CA ASP A 183 -4.45 5.55 21.23
C ASP A 183 -5.42 6.70 20.86
N LYS A 184 -6.64 6.73 21.42
CA LYS A 184 -7.61 7.83 21.20
C LYS A 184 -7.02 9.20 21.50
N ALA A 185 -6.29 9.34 22.61
CA ALA A 185 -5.64 10.60 22.99
C ALA A 185 -4.61 11.07 21.94
N LEU A 186 -3.97 10.16 21.21
CA LEU A 186 -3.08 10.51 20.11
C LEU A 186 -3.87 11.05 18.91
N LEU A 187 -5.03 10.48 18.59
CA LEU A 187 -5.90 11.03 17.54
C LEU A 187 -6.39 12.44 17.91
N GLU A 188 -6.71 12.69 19.18
CA GLU A 188 -7.09 14.04 19.67
C GLU A 188 -5.92 15.03 19.55
N LYS A 189 -4.67 14.57 19.73
CA LYS A 189 -3.47 15.38 19.45
C LYS A 189 -3.30 15.68 17.95
N ILE A 190 -3.67 14.75 17.06
CA ILE A 190 -3.65 14.99 15.61
C ILE A 190 -4.63 16.09 15.21
N VAL A 191 -5.83 16.14 15.82
CA VAL A 191 -6.80 17.24 15.60
C VAL A 191 -6.14 18.59 15.92
N LYS A 192 -5.49 18.70 17.08
CA LYS A 192 -4.79 19.92 17.50
C LYS A 192 -3.61 20.25 16.57
N TYR A 193 -2.86 19.25 16.14
CA TYR A 193 -1.67 19.41 15.30
C TYR A 193 -2.00 19.90 13.88
N LEU A 194 -3.03 19.32 13.26
CA LEU A 194 -3.50 19.74 11.93
C LEU A 194 -4.49 20.92 11.97
N ASP A 195 -4.88 21.33 13.18
CA ASP A 195 -5.89 22.37 13.43
C ASP A 195 -7.20 22.15 12.64
N CYS A 196 -7.62 20.89 12.48
CA CYS A 196 -8.86 20.54 11.80
C CYS A 196 -9.32 19.13 12.12
N GLY A 197 -10.55 18.84 11.67
CA GLY A 197 -11.16 17.52 11.84
C GLY A 197 -11.65 17.27 13.27
N ARG A 198 -12.01 16.02 13.52
CA ARG A 198 -12.58 15.57 14.79
C ARG A 198 -12.28 14.09 15.03
N VAL A 199 -12.44 13.63 16.27
CA VAL A 199 -12.33 12.22 16.64
C VAL A 199 -13.70 11.66 16.98
N GLU A 200 -14.06 10.54 16.36
CA GLU A 200 -15.30 9.81 16.61
C GLU A 200 -15.01 8.35 16.93
N LYS A 201 -15.92 7.70 17.66
CA LYS A 201 -15.89 6.24 17.84
C LYS A 201 -16.18 5.59 16.48
N HIS A 202 -15.33 4.65 16.06
CA HIS A 202 -15.51 3.94 14.79
C HIS A 202 -16.19 2.58 15.02
N ASP A 203 -15.68 1.81 15.97
CA ASP A 203 -16.27 0.55 16.42
C ASP A 203 -15.93 0.31 17.91
N GLU A 204 -16.17 -0.90 18.42
CA GLU A 204 -15.88 -1.26 19.82
C GLU A 204 -14.40 -1.06 20.20
N ASN A 205 -13.49 -1.30 19.26
CA ASN A 205 -12.05 -1.38 19.50
C ASN A 205 -11.25 -0.24 18.86
N SER A 206 -11.91 0.69 18.15
CA SER A 206 -11.22 1.76 17.45
C SER A 206 -11.95 3.10 17.45
N TYR A 207 -11.14 4.15 17.32
CA TYR A 207 -11.55 5.51 17.05
C TYR A 207 -10.99 5.95 15.70
N VAL A 208 -11.61 6.97 15.13
CA VAL A 208 -11.22 7.53 13.84
C VAL A 208 -11.11 9.04 13.93
N PHE A 209 -9.96 9.56 13.50
CA PHE A 209 -9.80 10.97 13.16
C PHE A 209 -10.39 11.21 11.77
N ILE A 210 -11.24 12.22 11.61
CA ILE A 210 -11.97 12.52 10.37
C ILE A 210 -11.83 13.99 10.01
N VAL A 211 -11.44 14.26 8.76
CA VAL A 211 -11.61 15.56 8.10
C VAL A 211 -12.56 15.38 6.92
N SER A 212 -13.72 16.04 6.97
CA SER A 212 -14.75 16.00 5.91
C SER A 212 -15.15 17.38 5.40
N LYS A 213 -14.78 18.46 6.10
CA LYS A 213 -15.02 19.82 5.64
C LYS A 213 -14.07 20.13 4.48
N PHE A 214 -14.61 20.53 3.33
CA PHE A 214 -13.80 20.71 2.12
C PHE A 214 -12.72 21.80 2.28
N SER A 215 -13.01 22.91 2.96
CA SER A 215 -12.00 23.96 3.21
C SER A 215 -10.79 23.40 3.96
N ASP A 216 -11.01 22.63 5.03
CA ASP A 216 -9.93 22.04 5.82
C ASP A 216 -9.11 21.04 5.01
N ILE A 217 -9.78 20.27 4.14
CA ILE A 217 -9.11 19.36 3.20
C ILE A 217 -8.21 20.14 2.24
N ASN A 218 -8.75 21.20 1.62
CA ASN A 218 -8.09 21.96 0.57
C ASN A 218 -6.97 22.87 1.10
N GLU A 219 -7.14 23.43 2.29
CA GLU A 219 -6.24 24.45 2.86
C GLU A 219 -5.25 23.88 3.87
N LYS A 220 -5.56 22.73 4.51
CA LYS A 220 -4.72 22.15 5.57
C LYS A 220 -4.20 20.77 5.18
N VAL A 221 -5.09 19.81 4.89
CA VAL A 221 -4.70 18.40 4.64
C VAL A 221 -3.86 18.25 3.36
N ILE A 222 -4.33 18.76 2.23
CA ILE A 222 -3.63 18.65 0.95
C ILE A 222 -2.27 19.37 0.99
N PRO A 223 -2.19 20.65 1.42
CA PRO A 223 -0.90 21.33 1.54
C PRO A 223 0.08 20.62 2.46
N PHE A 224 -0.41 20.08 3.59
CA PHE A 224 0.43 19.32 4.52
C PHE A 224 1.07 18.10 3.83
N PHE A 225 0.29 17.25 3.16
CA PHE A 225 0.82 16.04 2.52
C PHE A 225 1.49 16.30 1.15
N ASN A 226 1.33 17.49 0.56
CA ASN A 226 2.19 17.94 -0.53
C ASN A 226 3.59 18.32 0.00
N LYS A 227 3.67 18.97 1.17
CA LYS A 227 4.94 19.34 1.82
C LYS A 227 5.64 18.13 2.46
N TYR A 228 4.87 17.20 3.02
CA TYR A 228 5.34 15.98 3.68
C TYR A 228 4.72 14.75 3.00
N PRO A 229 5.35 14.25 1.92
CA PRO A 229 4.72 13.27 1.03
C PRO A 229 4.35 11.95 1.68
N ILE A 230 3.17 11.43 1.35
CA ILE A 230 2.75 10.05 1.64
C ILE A 230 3.66 9.07 0.90
N ILE A 231 3.99 7.95 1.54
CA ILE A 231 4.84 6.89 0.98
C ILE A 231 4.05 5.60 0.71
N GLY A 232 4.62 4.73 -0.14
CA GLY A 232 3.97 3.49 -0.60
C GLY A 232 2.83 3.75 -1.58
N ILE A 233 2.08 2.70 -1.92
CA ILE A 233 1.02 2.79 -2.94
C ILE A 233 -0.09 3.81 -2.60
N LYS A 234 -0.24 4.15 -1.31
CA LYS A 234 -1.21 5.14 -0.85
C LYS A 234 -0.90 6.55 -1.38
N SER A 235 0.35 6.83 -1.77
CA SER A 235 0.72 8.08 -2.42
C SER A 235 -0.06 8.28 -3.73
N GLU A 236 -0.34 7.19 -4.45
CA GLU A 236 -1.16 7.22 -5.67
C GLU A 236 -2.63 7.49 -5.37
N ASP A 237 -3.14 7.03 -4.23
CA ASP A 237 -4.51 7.33 -3.79
C ASP A 237 -4.64 8.81 -3.40
N PHE A 238 -3.62 9.36 -2.71
CA PHE A 238 -3.54 10.79 -2.41
C PHE A 238 -3.49 11.65 -3.68
N LYS A 239 -2.75 11.23 -4.73
CA LYS A 239 -2.74 11.95 -6.02
C LYS A 239 -4.13 12.05 -6.66
N TYR A 240 -4.90 10.96 -6.67
CA TYR A 240 -6.28 10.99 -7.20
C TYR A 240 -7.22 11.83 -6.32
N PHE A 241 -7.02 11.77 -5.00
CA PHE A 241 -7.74 12.61 -4.05
C PHE A 241 -7.50 14.11 -4.30
N CYS A 242 -6.25 14.53 -4.54
CA CYS A 242 -5.92 15.92 -4.91
C CYS A 242 -6.57 16.36 -6.23
N LYS A 243 -6.57 15.50 -7.25
CA LYS A 243 -7.26 15.78 -8.54
C LYS A 243 -8.77 15.98 -8.36
N ALA A 244 -9.40 15.17 -7.52
CA ALA A 244 -10.81 15.34 -7.19
C ALA A 244 -11.04 16.65 -6.41
N ALA A 245 -10.13 17.01 -5.49
CA ALA A 245 -10.20 18.29 -4.77
C ALA A 245 -10.12 19.49 -5.72
N GLU A 246 -9.26 19.43 -6.74
CA GLU A 246 -9.15 20.47 -7.77
C GLU A 246 -10.47 20.63 -8.56
N LEU A 247 -11.12 19.53 -8.94
CA LEU A 247 -12.44 19.57 -9.61
C LEU A 247 -13.53 20.15 -8.69
N ILE A 248 -13.45 19.88 -7.39
CA ILE A 248 -14.39 20.39 -6.40
C ILE A 248 -14.17 21.88 -6.17
N SER A 249 -12.92 22.30 -5.98
CA SER A 249 -12.51 23.70 -5.79
C SER A 249 -12.98 24.58 -6.95
N ASN A 250 -12.75 24.12 -8.19
CA ASN A 250 -13.18 24.81 -9.41
C ASN A 250 -14.66 24.65 -9.74
N LYS A 251 -15.49 24.13 -8.83
CA LYS A 251 -16.94 23.88 -9.02
C LYS A 251 -17.30 22.99 -10.21
N LYS A 252 -16.33 22.32 -10.86
CA LYS A 252 -16.55 21.43 -12.01
C LYS A 252 -17.38 20.20 -11.64
N HIS A 253 -17.33 19.77 -10.38
CA HIS A 253 -18.16 18.68 -9.85
C HIS A 253 -19.68 18.92 -9.92
N LEU A 254 -20.13 20.15 -10.21
CA LEU A 254 -21.55 20.51 -10.31
C LEU A 254 -22.17 20.26 -11.70
N VAL A 255 -21.37 19.78 -12.66
CA VAL A 255 -21.84 19.39 -14.00
C VAL A 255 -21.46 17.94 -14.31
N SER A 256 -22.22 17.30 -15.21
CA SER A 256 -22.09 15.87 -15.52
C SER A 256 -20.67 15.46 -15.92
N GLU A 257 -20.01 16.25 -16.78
CA GLU A 257 -18.64 15.96 -17.21
C GLU A 257 -17.63 15.92 -16.04
N GLY A 258 -17.75 16.86 -15.10
CA GLY A 258 -16.87 16.89 -13.93
C GLY A 258 -17.21 15.80 -12.92
N LEU A 259 -18.49 15.46 -12.75
CA LEU A 259 -18.92 14.32 -11.93
C LEU A 259 -18.38 12.99 -12.49
N ASP A 260 -18.43 12.80 -13.81
CA ASP A 260 -17.95 11.58 -14.46
C ASP A 260 -16.43 11.44 -14.30
N LYS A 261 -15.68 12.54 -14.39
CA LYS A 261 -14.25 12.56 -14.04
C LYS A 261 -14.00 12.15 -12.58
N ILE A 262 -14.81 12.64 -11.63
CA ILE A 262 -14.68 12.25 -10.21
C ILE A 262 -14.98 10.75 -10.02
N LYS A 263 -16.00 10.22 -10.69
CA LYS A 263 -16.32 8.78 -10.67
C LYS A 263 -15.15 7.96 -11.22
N GLU A 264 -14.54 8.39 -12.33
CA GLU A 264 -13.36 7.74 -12.91
C GLU A 264 -12.14 7.77 -11.95
N LEU A 265 -11.88 8.89 -11.30
CA LEU A 265 -10.81 8.98 -10.29
C LEU A 265 -11.06 8.00 -9.13
N LYS A 266 -12.31 7.88 -8.68
CA LYS A 266 -12.72 6.96 -7.61
C LYS A 266 -12.49 5.49 -7.97
N THR A 267 -12.68 5.08 -9.24
CA THR A 267 -12.45 3.67 -9.65
C THR A 267 -10.97 3.30 -9.69
N ARG A 268 -10.07 4.29 -9.79
CA ARG A 268 -8.61 4.07 -9.90
C ARG A 268 -7.86 4.12 -8.56
N MET A 269 -8.53 4.43 -7.45
CA MET A 269 -7.92 4.54 -6.13
C MET A 269 -8.30 3.39 -5.18
N ASN A 270 -7.56 3.23 -4.10
CA ASN A 270 -7.83 2.31 -3.00
C ASN A 270 -8.06 0.86 -3.49
N LYS A 271 -9.22 0.27 -3.20
CA LYS A 271 -9.60 -1.09 -3.63
C LYS A 271 -9.91 -1.15 -5.13
N GLY A 272 -10.34 -0.05 -5.76
CA GLY A 272 -10.64 0.00 -7.20
C GLY A 272 -9.42 -0.28 -8.07
N ARG A 273 -8.23 0.12 -7.61
CA ARG A 273 -6.94 -0.18 -8.27
C ARG A 273 -6.68 -1.68 -8.45
N LEU A 274 -7.13 -2.52 -7.51
CA LEU A 274 -6.96 -3.97 -7.58
C LEU A 274 -7.92 -4.61 -8.59
N ALA A 275 -9.12 -4.06 -8.75
CA ALA A 275 -10.10 -4.54 -9.73
C ALA A 275 -9.56 -4.41 -11.16
N ILE A 276 -9.01 -3.23 -11.49
CA ILE A 276 -8.39 -2.99 -12.81
C ILE A 276 -7.24 -3.96 -13.05
N ASN A 277 -6.33 -4.14 -12.08
CA ASN A 277 -5.21 -5.07 -12.25
C ASN A 277 -5.68 -6.54 -12.40
N THR A 278 -6.76 -6.92 -11.73
CA THR A 278 -7.33 -8.27 -11.82
C THR A 278 -8.00 -8.49 -13.16
N GLU A 279 -8.79 -7.53 -13.63
CA GLU A 279 -9.39 -7.54 -14.97
C GLU A 279 -8.31 -7.59 -16.05
N VAL A 280 -7.26 -6.76 -15.93
CA VAL A 280 -6.10 -6.75 -16.83
C VAL A 280 -5.44 -8.12 -16.87
N ASN A 281 -5.11 -8.68 -15.71
CA ASN A 281 -4.46 -9.98 -15.63
C ASN A 281 -5.37 -11.12 -16.14
N SER A 282 -6.68 -11.03 -15.94
CA SER A 282 -7.63 -12.03 -16.41
C SER A 282 -7.79 -11.98 -17.94
N GLY A 283 -7.82 -10.78 -18.52
CA GLY A 283 -7.82 -10.56 -19.97
C GLY A 283 -6.54 -11.06 -20.63
N VAL A 284 -5.38 -10.77 -20.04
CA VAL A 284 -4.09 -11.29 -20.51
C VAL A 284 -4.05 -12.82 -20.45
N LYS A 285 -4.48 -13.43 -19.34
CA LYS A 285 -4.54 -14.90 -19.20
C LYS A 285 -5.47 -15.53 -20.25
N ALA A 286 -6.66 -14.99 -20.44
CA ALA A 286 -7.61 -15.46 -21.46
C ALA A 286 -7.02 -15.37 -22.87
N TRP A 287 -6.31 -14.28 -23.19
CA TRP A 287 -5.63 -14.11 -24.47
C TRP A 287 -4.48 -15.12 -24.66
N THR A 288 -3.62 -15.30 -23.65
CA THR A 288 -2.54 -16.30 -23.73
C THR A 288 -3.05 -17.73 -23.89
N SER A 289 -4.20 -18.04 -23.29
CA SER A 289 -4.85 -19.34 -23.45
C SER A 289 -5.47 -19.50 -24.85
N TYR A 290 -6.08 -18.46 -25.42
CA TYR A 290 -6.63 -18.54 -26.78
C TYR A 290 -5.53 -18.78 -27.82
N TYR A 291 -4.39 -18.10 -27.70
CA TYR A 291 -3.25 -18.27 -28.61
C TYR A 291 -2.44 -19.55 -28.38
N SER A 292 -2.57 -20.23 -27.23
CA SER A 292 -2.00 -21.56 -27.07
C SER A 292 -2.79 -22.65 -27.79
N TYR A 293 -4.06 -22.39 -28.15
CA TYR A 293 -4.92 -23.33 -28.90
C TYR A 293 -5.00 -23.04 -30.40
N SER A 294 -4.78 -21.80 -30.84
CA SER A 294 -4.67 -21.47 -32.27
C SER A 294 -3.23 -21.67 -32.76
N THR A 295 -3.01 -22.38 -33.86
CA THR A 295 -1.71 -22.64 -34.52
C THR A 295 -1.00 -21.39 -35.09
N ILE A 296 -1.32 -20.20 -34.57
CA ILE A 296 -0.78 -18.90 -35.00
C ILE A 296 0.41 -18.54 -34.10
N SER A 297 1.54 -18.18 -34.71
CA SER A 297 2.79 -17.85 -34.02
C SER A 297 2.62 -16.73 -32.98
N LYS A 298 3.24 -16.94 -31.79
CA LYS A 298 3.26 -15.98 -30.67
C LYS A 298 4.03 -14.71 -31.06
N PRO A 299 3.47 -13.49 -30.95
CA PRO A 299 4.27 -12.27 -30.95
C PRO A 299 5.12 -12.21 -29.68
N GLN A 300 6.37 -11.75 -29.78
CA GLN A 300 7.27 -11.61 -28.63
C GLN A 300 6.79 -10.49 -27.69
N MET A 301 6.90 -10.75 -26.38
CA MET A 301 6.30 -9.98 -25.28
C MET A 301 6.78 -8.51 -25.18
N HIS A 302 7.90 -8.16 -25.82
CA HIS A 302 8.48 -6.81 -25.75
C HIS A 302 7.72 -5.77 -26.58
N ASP A 303 6.90 -6.18 -27.55
CA ASP A 303 6.19 -5.25 -28.45
C ASP A 303 4.88 -4.68 -27.86
N VAL A 304 4.45 -5.14 -26.68
CA VAL A 304 3.09 -4.88 -26.13
C VAL A 304 3.10 -3.94 -24.90
N ILE A 305 4.26 -3.59 -24.35
CA ILE A 305 4.36 -2.85 -23.06
C ILE A 305 4.04 -1.34 -23.20
N GLY A 306 3.59 -0.87 -24.36
CA GLY A 306 3.24 0.55 -24.60
C GLY A 306 1.75 0.93 -24.51
N ILE A 307 0.86 0.04 -24.08
CA ILE A 307 -0.59 0.27 -24.13
C ILE A 307 -1.06 1.10 -22.92
N LYS A 308 -1.40 2.37 -23.14
CA LYS A 308 -2.07 3.23 -22.12
C LYS A 308 -3.54 2.79 -21.94
N ALA A 309 -4.11 3.12 -20.78
CA ALA A 309 -5.41 2.61 -20.31
C ALA A 309 -6.62 2.74 -21.26
N LEU A 310 -6.64 3.69 -22.21
CA LEU A 310 -7.71 3.80 -23.21
C LEU A 310 -7.68 2.64 -24.22
N ASP A 311 -6.50 2.29 -24.71
CA ASP A 311 -6.32 1.18 -25.66
C ASP A 311 -6.65 -0.17 -25.01
N PHE A 312 -6.52 -0.26 -23.68
CA PHE A 312 -6.82 -1.48 -22.92
C PHE A 312 -8.33 -1.74 -22.79
N VAL A 313 -9.14 -0.70 -22.61
CA VAL A 313 -10.62 -0.84 -22.52
C VAL A 313 -11.20 -1.33 -23.84
N ASP A 314 -10.76 -0.75 -24.96
CA ASP A 314 -11.23 -1.16 -26.28
C ASP A 314 -10.67 -2.52 -26.70
N PHE A 315 -9.47 -2.87 -26.22
CA PHE A 315 -8.93 -4.23 -26.31
C PHE A 315 -9.79 -5.26 -25.54
N CYS A 316 -10.20 -4.96 -24.30
CA CYS A 316 -11.08 -5.84 -23.53
C CYS A 316 -12.45 -6.04 -24.19
N LYS A 317 -13.04 -4.97 -24.76
CA LYS A 317 -14.28 -5.08 -25.56
C LYS A 317 -14.11 -6.00 -26.76
N ALA A 318 -12.99 -5.89 -27.48
CA ALA A 318 -12.69 -6.77 -28.60
C ALA A 318 -12.50 -8.23 -28.15
N ALA A 319 -11.80 -8.45 -27.03
CA ALA A 319 -11.58 -9.77 -26.46
C ALA A 319 -12.88 -10.47 -26.04
N GLU A 320 -13.84 -9.73 -25.48
CA GLU A 320 -15.15 -10.28 -25.10
C GLU A 320 -15.96 -10.71 -26.33
N ILE A 321 -15.95 -9.92 -27.42
CA ILE A 321 -16.60 -10.29 -28.69
C ILE A 321 -16.02 -11.60 -29.26
N VAL A 322 -14.70 -11.78 -29.11
CA VAL A 322 -14.03 -13.02 -29.52
C VAL A 322 -14.45 -14.18 -28.62
N LYS A 323 -14.38 -14.01 -27.30
CA LYS A 323 -14.72 -15.02 -26.28
C LYS A 323 -16.16 -15.53 -26.42
N THR A 324 -17.12 -14.65 -26.67
CA THR A 324 -18.53 -15.03 -26.86
C THR A 324 -18.83 -15.54 -28.28
N LYS A 325 -17.81 -15.80 -29.11
CA LYS A 325 -17.92 -16.22 -30.52
C LYS A 325 -18.75 -15.27 -31.41
N LYS A 326 -19.00 -14.03 -30.97
CA LYS A 326 -19.79 -13.04 -31.73
C LYS A 326 -19.05 -12.57 -32.98
N HIS A 327 -17.72 -12.64 -32.98
CA HIS A 327 -16.88 -12.38 -34.15
C HIS A 327 -17.15 -13.29 -35.36
N LEU A 328 -17.83 -14.44 -35.16
CA LEU A 328 -18.25 -15.32 -36.25
C LEU A 328 -19.43 -14.76 -37.06
N ARG A 329 -20.06 -13.68 -36.58
CA ARG A 329 -21.08 -12.91 -37.29
C ARG A 329 -20.49 -11.61 -37.80
N LEU A 330 -20.97 -11.14 -38.96
CA LEU A 330 -20.46 -9.94 -39.63
C LEU A 330 -20.48 -8.69 -38.73
N GLU A 331 -21.53 -8.54 -37.91
CA GLU A 331 -21.66 -7.45 -36.94
C GLU A 331 -20.53 -7.45 -35.88
N GLY A 332 -20.23 -8.61 -35.30
CA GLY A 332 -19.14 -8.76 -34.34
C GLY A 332 -17.77 -8.54 -34.97
N LEU A 333 -17.59 -8.99 -36.21
CA LEU A 333 -16.36 -8.75 -36.99
C LEU A 333 -16.16 -7.25 -37.29
N ASN A 334 -17.23 -6.55 -37.68
CA ASN A 334 -17.20 -5.12 -37.95
C ASN A 334 -16.90 -4.31 -36.67
N ARG A 335 -17.48 -4.70 -35.53
CA ARG A 335 -17.19 -4.08 -34.24
C ARG A 335 -15.74 -4.25 -33.82
N ILE A 336 -15.14 -5.42 -34.07
CA ILE A 336 -13.70 -5.63 -33.85
C ILE A 336 -12.85 -4.73 -34.76
N LYS A 337 -13.21 -4.60 -36.04
CA LYS A 337 -12.50 -3.71 -36.98
C LYS A 337 -12.57 -2.24 -36.55
N GLU A 338 -13.72 -1.80 -36.05
CA GLU A 338 -13.93 -0.45 -35.53
C GLU A 338 -13.05 -0.19 -34.29
N LEU A 339 -13.09 -1.08 -33.30
CA LEU A 339 -12.25 -1.00 -32.10
C LEU A 339 -10.76 -0.99 -32.47
N LYS A 340 -10.36 -1.79 -33.47
CA LYS A 340 -8.98 -1.79 -34.00
C LYS A 340 -8.61 -0.46 -34.66
N SER A 341 -9.51 0.17 -35.40
CA SER A 341 -9.29 1.49 -35.99
C SER A 341 -9.11 2.57 -34.92
N ILE A 342 -9.91 2.52 -33.85
CA ILE A 342 -9.82 3.44 -32.70
C ILE A 342 -8.46 3.31 -32.01
N MET A 343 -8.03 2.08 -31.71
CA MET A 343 -6.71 1.81 -31.10
C MET A 343 -5.55 2.29 -31.99
N ILE A 344 -5.65 2.13 -33.31
CA ILE A 344 -4.61 2.60 -34.26
C ILE A 344 -4.59 4.13 -34.32
N LYS A 345 -5.75 4.80 -34.40
CA LYS A 345 -5.86 6.26 -34.44
C LYS A 345 -5.34 6.91 -33.14
N GLY A 346 -5.64 6.31 -31.98
CA GLY A 346 -5.10 6.74 -30.69
C GLY A 346 -3.57 6.68 -30.65
N LYS A 347 -2.98 5.61 -31.19
CA LYS A 347 -1.51 5.44 -31.28
C LYS A 347 -0.84 6.47 -32.20
N VAL A 348 -1.50 6.83 -33.31
CA VAL A 348 -0.99 7.86 -34.24
C VAL A 348 -1.00 9.24 -33.59
N ALA A 349 -2.11 9.66 -32.96
CA ALA A 349 -2.22 10.96 -32.29
C ALA A 349 -1.19 11.14 -31.16
N ILE A 350 -0.95 10.07 -30.39
CA ILE A 350 0.05 10.08 -29.30
C ILE A 350 1.48 10.16 -29.86
N ASN A 351 1.78 9.46 -30.96
CA ASN A 351 3.11 9.56 -31.59
C ASN A 351 3.38 10.97 -32.13
N THR A 352 2.35 11.69 -32.61
CA THR A 352 2.47 13.08 -33.07
C THR A 352 2.68 14.07 -31.90
N GLU A 353 2.03 13.85 -30.75
CA GLU A 353 2.26 14.61 -29.50
C GLU A 353 3.62 14.33 -28.86
N ILE A 354 4.14 13.11 -28.98
CA ILE A 354 5.46 12.74 -28.46
C ILE A 354 6.57 13.28 -29.39
N SER A 355 6.40 13.24 -30.71
CA SER A 355 7.39 13.77 -31.66
C SER A 355 7.54 15.29 -31.59
N SER A 356 6.51 16.01 -31.15
CA SER A 356 6.54 17.48 -30.98
C SER A 356 7.16 17.94 -29.67
N ASN A 357 7.47 17.02 -28.73
CA ASN A 357 7.93 17.35 -27.37
C ASN A 357 9.27 16.68 -26.96
N ILE A 358 10.08 16.17 -27.90
CA ILE A 358 11.38 15.56 -27.58
C ILE A 358 12.55 16.42 -28.09
N ASN A 359 13.45 16.74 -27.16
CA ASN A 359 14.73 17.42 -27.38
C ASN A 359 15.66 16.58 -28.29
N PRO A 360 16.21 17.13 -29.40
CA PRO A 360 17.00 16.38 -30.39
C PRO A 360 18.28 15.71 -29.88
N SER A 361 18.75 16.03 -28.67
CA SER A 361 20.04 15.54 -28.13
C SER A 361 20.02 14.08 -27.63
N LEU A 362 18.86 13.41 -27.60
CA LEU A 362 18.73 12.01 -27.16
C LEU A 362 18.83 10.95 -28.28
N LEU A 363 19.12 11.35 -29.53
CA LEU A 363 19.13 10.45 -30.69
C LEU A 363 20.49 9.79 -31.01
N SER A 364 21.55 10.06 -30.24
CA SER A 364 22.88 9.45 -30.47
C SER A 364 23.12 8.19 -29.62
N ASN A 365 22.36 7.12 -29.88
CA ASN A 365 22.81 5.75 -29.60
C ASN A 365 21.89 4.74 -30.32
N LYS A 366 22.11 4.57 -31.63
CA LYS A 366 21.53 3.48 -32.43
C LYS A 366 22.65 2.68 -33.09
N LYS A 367 23.17 1.68 -32.37
CA LYS A 367 23.82 0.50 -32.98
C LYS A 367 23.10 -0.73 -32.44
N GLY A 368 22.23 -1.32 -33.27
CA GLY A 368 21.50 -2.53 -32.91
C GLY A 368 20.14 -2.71 -33.58
N TYR A 369 19.97 -2.36 -34.86
CA TYR A 369 18.78 -2.71 -35.64
C TYR A 369 19.14 -2.86 -37.12
N HIS A 370 19.91 -3.89 -37.46
CA HIS A 370 20.05 -4.34 -38.85
C HIS A 370 20.35 -5.84 -38.90
N THR A 371 19.31 -6.67 -38.73
CA THR A 371 19.27 -8.06 -39.25
C THR A 371 17.90 -8.69 -39.03
N PHE A 372 16.87 -8.20 -39.73
CA PHE A 372 15.63 -8.97 -39.97
C PHE A 372 14.86 -8.44 -41.18
N ALA A 373 15.53 -8.30 -42.31
CA ALA A 373 14.90 -7.92 -43.59
C ALA A 373 15.69 -8.53 -44.75
N ARG A 374 15.66 -9.86 -44.88
CA ARG A 374 16.02 -10.62 -46.09
C ARG A 374 15.68 -12.10 -45.86
N LYS A 375 14.42 -12.48 -46.06
CA LYS A 375 13.96 -13.83 -46.42
C LYS A 375 12.43 -13.85 -46.51
N THR A 376 11.91 -13.25 -47.58
CA THR A 376 10.63 -13.61 -48.24
C THR A 376 10.62 -12.91 -49.61
N LYS A 377 11.44 -13.45 -50.53
CA LYS A 377 11.30 -13.29 -51.98
C LYS A 377 11.92 -14.54 -52.62
N SER A 378 11.10 -15.58 -52.73
CA SER A 378 11.15 -16.65 -53.73
C SER A 378 9.91 -17.50 -53.52
#